data_AF-A0A8H7AGL1-F1
#
_entry.id   AF-A0A8H7AGL1-F1
#
_cell.length_a   1.000
_cell.length_b   1.000
_cell.length_c   1.000
_cell.angle_alpha   90.00
_cell.angle_beta   90.00
_cell.angle_gamma   90.00
#
_symmetry.space_group_name_H-M   'P 1'
#
loop_
_entity.id
_entity.type
_entity.pdbx_description
1 polymer ?
#
loop_
_entity_poly.entity_id
_entity_poly.type
_entity_poly.pdbx_seq_one_letter_code
_entity_poly.pdbx_strand_id
1 'polypeptide(L)'
;MAVANASLAPSNPFSASASSRAAAPMSPQPNPLTQLPNVDFNFEELRQRMSAFTVKFDAFIERGRKRVLEERNEFRERLGELTEDQRLKSQSIATLSSATTTHRSLLAREQSEKEEMNTAIRSLENTHATHCKARDRLKSQIAQTQRQIDSKLQAQRDYNAKLESQSRLNGPELAFWETYLGVRLEGAGVLDRIKVVFTLEGGRAGGNGAGAGDREVWFELDLSHRDYEVRGMGRSGRDEGHAGGGEGAG
;
A
#
# COMPACT_ATOMS: atom_id res chain seq x y z
N MET A 1 28.59 22.27 -11.65
CA MET A 1 29.86 22.93 -11.32
C MET A 1 30.63 23.09 -12.61
N ALA A 2 30.79 24.33 -13.07
CA ALA A 2 31.62 24.66 -14.22
C ALA A 2 33.09 24.59 -13.80
N VAL A 3 33.91 23.89 -14.58
CA VAL A 3 35.36 23.95 -14.44
C VAL A 3 35.93 24.49 -15.75
N ALA A 4 36.38 25.74 -15.66
CA ALA A 4 37.25 26.39 -16.62
C ALA A 4 38.72 26.08 -16.28
N ASN A 5 39.55 26.10 -17.33
CA ASN A 5 41.03 26.27 -17.39
C ASN A 5 41.67 25.18 -18.24
N ALA A 6 42.69 25.44 -19.03
CA ALA A 6 43.26 26.65 -19.60
C ALA A 6 44.24 26.13 -20.68
N SER A 7 44.26 26.80 -21.84
CA SER A 7 45.16 26.51 -22.95
C SER A 7 46.60 26.93 -22.59
N LEU A 8 47.56 26.02 -22.76
CA LEU A 8 48.99 26.33 -22.75
C LEU A 8 49.72 25.48 -23.81
N ALA A 9 50.20 26.15 -24.85
CA ALA A 9 51.24 25.73 -25.77
C ALA A 9 52.09 26.97 -26.12
N PRO A 10 53.26 26.83 -26.77
CA PRO A 10 54.50 26.23 -26.27
C PRO A 10 55.64 27.28 -26.23
N SER A 11 56.76 26.99 -25.54
CA SER A 11 57.97 27.82 -25.60
C SER A 11 59.16 27.01 -26.13
N ASN A 12 59.59 27.36 -27.35
CA ASN A 12 60.85 26.93 -27.96
C ASN A 12 61.92 28.01 -27.74
N PRO A 13 63.12 27.65 -27.26
CA PRO A 13 64.28 28.51 -27.40
C PRO A 13 65.43 27.78 -28.13
N PHE A 14 65.65 28.11 -29.40
CA PHE A 14 66.98 27.97 -30.00
C PHE A 14 67.24 29.16 -30.91
N SER A 15 68.01 30.11 -30.38
CA SER A 15 68.43 31.32 -31.07
C SER A 15 69.79 31.07 -31.72
N ALA A 16 69.86 31.26 -33.04
CA ALA A 16 71.08 31.24 -33.80
C ALA A 16 71.88 32.53 -33.55
N SER A 17 73.19 32.41 -33.26
CA SER A 17 74.13 33.53 -33.32
C SER A 17 75.25 33.18 -34.29
N ALA A 18 75.20 33.80 -35.47
CA ALA A 18 76.34 33.98 -36.34
C ALA A 18 76.95 35.35 -36.01
N SER A 19 78.25 35.40 -35.73
CA SER A 19 79.00 36.65 -35.75
C SER A 19 80.43 36.43 -36.22
N SER A 20 80.93 37.42 -36.93
CA SER A 20 81.95 37.37 -37.96
C SER A 20 83.33 37.86 -37.51
N ARG A 21 84.37 37.27 -38.12
CA ARG A 21 85.68 37.86 -38.53
C ARG A 21 86.39 38.88 -37.62
N ALA A 22 87.66 38.58 -37.33
CA ALA A 22 88.74 39.57 -37.40
C ALA A 22 90.08 38.87 -37.73
N ALA A 23 90.81 39.42 -38.70
CA ALA A 23 92.17 39.04 -39.09
C ALA A 23 93.06 40.29 -38.99
N ALA A 24 94.28 40.15 -38.46
CA ALA A 24 95.35 41.16 -38.46
C ALA A 24 96.74 40.50 -38.17
N PRO A 25 97.89 41.12 -38.53
CA PRO A 25 98.99 40.43 -39.22
C PRO A 25 100.38 40.37 -38.52
N MET A 26 101.23 39.47 -39.06
CA MET A 26 102.71 39.38 -39.18
C MET A 26 103.70 39.84 -38.08
N SER A 27 104.61 38.93 -37.68
CA SER A 27 106.06 39.05 -37.93
C SER A 27 106.80 37.69 -37.74
N PRO A 28 107.96 37.46 -38.41
CA PRO A 28 108.62 36.16 -38.49
C PRO A 28 109.77 35.99 -37.48
N GLN A 29 109.80 34.86 -36.77
CA GLN A 29 110.92 34.41 -35.95
C GLN A 29 111.24 32.92 -36.23
N PRO A 30 112.53 32.52 -36.18
CA PRO A 30 113.00 31.24 -36.70
C PRO A 30 112.73 30.05 -35.77
N ASN A 31 112.43 28.93 -36.42
CA ASN A 31 112.33 27.52 -35.98
C ASN A 31 112.96 27.09 -34.64
N PRO A 32 112.23 26.19 -33.94
CA PRO A 32 112.84 24.93 -33.46
C PRO A 32 112.19 23.64 -34.02
N LEU A 33 111.10 23.73 -34.81
CA LEU A 33 110.36 22.54 -35.28
C LEU A 33 110.88 21.89 -36.58
N THR A 34 112.01 22.36 -37.12
CA THR A 34 112.78 21.64 -38.16
C THR A 34 113.86 20.73 -37.59
N GLN A 35 114.01 20.63 -36.27
CA GLN A 35 114.68 19.50 -35.63
C GLN A 35 113.63 18.44 -35.29
N LEU A 36 113.15 17.77 -36.34
CA LEU A 36 112.60 16.43 -36.17
C LEU A 36 113.76 15.56 -35.66
N PRO A 37 113.64 14.88 -34.50
CA PRO A 37 114.61 13.88 -34.11
C PRO A 37 114.71 12.89 -35.28
N ASN A 38 115.93 12.53 -35.69
CA ASN A 38 116.11 11.41 -36.60
C ASN A 38 115.82 10.14 -35.78
N VAL A 39 114.53 9.90 -35.55
CA VAL A 39 114.02 8.65 -35.02
C VAL A 39 114.32 7.67 -36.13
N ASP A 40 115.25 6.76 -35.88
CA ASP A 40 115.42 5.56 -36.68
C ASP A 40 114.15 4.73 -36.45
N PHE A 41 113.07 5.16 -37.10
CA PHE A 41 111.90 4.36 -37.23
C PHE A 41 112.40 3.15 -37.98
N ASN A 42 112.38 2.01 -37.30
CA ASN A 42 112.34 0.74 -38.00
C ASN A 42 111.00 0.76 -38.74
N PHE A 43 111.00 1.41 -39.92
CA PHE A 43 109.81 1.79 -40.67
C PHE A 43 108.98 0.54 -40.96
N GLU A 44 109.65 -0.61 -41.05
CA GLU A 44 109.02 -1.91 -41.20
C GLU A 44 108.25 -2.36 -39.95
N GLU A 45 108.78 -2.13 -38.73
CA GLU A 45 108.09 -2.43 -37.48
C GLU A 45 106.92 -1.47 -37.23
N LEU A 46 107.09 -0.17 -37.50
CA LEU A 46 105.99 0.80 -37.42
C LEU A 46 104.91 0.49 -38.46
N ARG A 47 105.30 0.13 -39.70
CA ARG A 47 104.38 -0.28 -40.77
C ARG A 47 103.64 -1.56 -40.42
N GLN A 48 104.31 -2.53 -39.80
CA GLN A 48 103.70 -3.78 -39.35
C GLN A 48 102.75 -3.55 -38.16
N ARG A 49 103.11 -2.66 -37.24
CA ARG A 49 102.27 -2.29 -36.10
C ARG A 49 101.08 -1.43 -36.53
N MET A 50 101.26 -0.57 -37.52
CA MET A 50 100.17 0.18 -38.16
C MET A 50 99.25 -0.73 -38.95
N SER A 51 99.76 -1.70 -39.74
CA SER A 51 98.88 -2.64 -40.43
C SER A 51 98.09 -3.52 -39.44
N ALA A 52 98.75 -4.02 -38.39
CA ALA A 52 98.09 -4.79 -37.34
C ALA A 52 97.08 -3.96 -36.53
N PHE A 53 97.37 -2.67 -36.30
CA PHE A 53 96.45 -1.74 -35.67
C PHE A 53 95.26 -1.45 -36.57
N THR A 54 95.47 -1.15 -37.85
CA THR A 54 94.39 -0.91 -38.84
C THR A 54 93.46 -2.11 -38.91
N VAL A 55 93.98 -3.34 -38.99
CA VAL A 55 93.15 -4.56 -38.99
C VAL A 55 92.32 -4.71 -37.71
N LYS A 56 92.91 -4.46 -36.54
CA LYS A 56 92.18 -4.54 -35.25
C LYS A 56 91.18 -3.40 -35.09
N PHE A 57 91.52 -2.22 -35.59
CA PHE A 57 90.68 -1.04 -35.55
C PHE A 57 89.48 -1.21 -36.47
N ASP A 58 89.68 -1.67 -37.71
CA ASP A 58 88.61 -1.99 -38.65
C ASP A 58 87.69 -3.07 -38.07
N ALA A 59 88.23 -4.13 -37.46
CA ALA A 59 87.43 -5.15 -36.78
C ALA A 59 86.64 -4.60 -35.57
N PHE A 60 87.20 -3.62 -34.85
CA PHE A 60 86.51 -2.94 -33.75
C PHE A 60 85.39 -2.03 -34.28
N ILE A 61 85.64 -1.28 -35.35
CA ILE A 61 84.64 -0.43 -36.01
C ILE A 61 83.51 -1.29 -36.58
N GLU A 62 83.82 -2.42 -37.23
CA GLU A 62 82.82 -3.37 -37.71
C GLU A 62 81.99 -3.94 -36.56
N ARG A 63 82.62 -4.35 -35.46
CA ARG A 63 81.91 -4.89 -34.29
C ARG A 63 81.06 -3.83 -33.59
N GLY A 64 81.57 -2.60 -33.47
CA GLY A 64 80.83 -1.46 -32.92
C GLY A 64 79.63 -1.10 -33.79
N ARG A 65 79.82 -1.03 -35.11
CA ARG A 65 78.74 -0.78 -36.08
C ARG A 65 77.68 -1.88 -36.03
N LYS A 66 78.10 -3.15 -35.96
CA LYS A 66 77.18 -4.29 -35.82
C LYS A 66 76.38 -4.21 -34.52
N ARG A 67 77.03 -3.98 -33.39
CA ARG A 67 76.36 -3.81 -32.09
C ARG A 67 75.33 -2.67 -32.11
N VAL A 68 75.70 -1.50 -32.62
CA VAL A 68 74.78 -0.35 -32.67
C VAL A 68 73.57 -0.64 -33.56
N LEU A 69 73.76 -1.34 -34.68
CA LEU A 69 72.66 -1.75 -35.55
C LEU A 69 71.74 -2.77 -34.86
N GLU A 70 72.31 -3.76 -34.16
CA GLU A 70 71.57 -4.76 -33.39
C GLU A 70 70.76 -4.10 -32.26
N GLU A 71 71.39 -3.27 -31.42
CA GLU A 71 70.73 -2.54 -30.33
C GLU A 71 69.61 -1.61 -30.84
N ARG A 72 69.86 -0.91 -31.96
CA ARG A 72 68.83 -0.05 -32.57
C ARG A 72 67.68 -0.88 -33.15
N ASN A 73 67.95 -2.07 -33.68
CA ASN A 73 66.91 -2.96 -34.16
C ASN A 73 66.08 -3.51 -33.00
N GLU A 74 66.72 -4.01 -31.95
CA GLU A 74 66.06 -4.47 -30.72
C GLU A 74 65.22 -3.38 -30.07
N PHE A 75 65.73 -2.14 -30.02
CA PHE A 75 64.98 -1.02 -29.47
C PHE A 75 63.74 -0.70 -30.30
N ARG A 76 63.82 -0.76 -31.64
CA ARG A 76 62.66 -0.55 -32.51
C ARG A 76 61.62 -1.66 -32.34
N GLU A 77 62.07 -2.90 -32.17
CA GLU A 77 61.20 -4.04 -31.91
C GLU A 77 60.48 -3.87 -30.57
N ARG A 78 61.22 -3.63 -29.47
CA ARG A 78 60.62 -3.39 -28.13
C ARG A 78 59.69 -2.18 -28.11
N LEU A 79 60.02 -1.12 -28.84
CA LEU A 79 59.14 0.04 -28.95
C LEU A 79 57.84 -0.33 -29.68
N GLY A 80 57.92 -1.11 -30.75
CA GLY A 80 56.76 -1.64 -31.46
C GLY A 80 55.87 -2.49 -30.55
N GLU A 81 56.47 -3.44 -29.84
CA GLU A 81 55.77 -4.27 -28.85
C GLU A 81 55.09 -3.41 -27.78
N LEU A 82 55.81 -2.47 -27.16
CA LEU A 82 55.28 -1.61 -26.12
C LEU A 82 54.11 -0.75 -26.61
N THR A 83 54.20 -0.20 -27.82
CA THR A 83 53.11 0.60 -28.41
C THR A 83 51.86 -0.24 -28.67
N GLU A 84 52.03 -1.48 -29.14
CA GLU A 84 50.91 -2.39 -29.36
C GLU A 84 50.29 -2.84 -28.03
N ASP A 85 51.12 -3.15 -27.04
CA ASP A 85 50.69 -3.47 -25.67
C ASP A 85 49.86 -2.35 -25.04
N GLN A 86 50.31 -1.10 -25.22
CA GLN A 86 49.58 0.08 -24.76
C GLN A 86 48.23 0.21 -25.49
N ARG A 87 48.19 -0.01 -26.81
CA ARG A 87 46.97 0.04 -27.61
C ARG A 87 45.96 -1.01 -27.14
N LEU A 88 46.40 -2.24 -26.92
CA LEU A 88 45.58 -3.36 -26.45
C LEU A 88 45.02 -3.09 -25.04
N LYS A 89 45.87 -2.62 -24.10
CA LYS A 89 45.43 -2.25 -22.75
C LYS A 89 44.41 -1.12 -22.78
N SER A 90 44.64 -0.09 -23.61
CA SER A 90 43.70 1.03 -23.75
C SER A 90 42.34 0.58 -24.30
N GLN A 91 42.35 -0.31 -25.29
CA GLN A 91 41.12 -0.91 -25.83
C GLN A 91 40.38 -1.74 -24.77
N SER A 92 41.10 -2.55 -24.00
CA SER A 92 40.52 -3.35 -22.91
C SER A 92 39.89 -2.48 -21.82
N ILE A 93 40.58 -1.42 -21.40
CA ILE A 93 40.05 -0.43 -20.45
C ILE A 93 38.78 0.20 -21.00
N ALA A 94 38.76 0.60 -22.28
CA ALA A 94 37.57 1.17 -22.90
C ALA A 94 36.40 0.17 -22.88
N THR A 95 36.62 -1.09 -23.24
CA THR A 95 35.57 -2.12 -23.20
C THR A 95 35.06 -2.35 -21.78
N LEU A 96 35.95 -2.45 -20.79
CA LEU A 96 35.57 -2.64 -19.38
C LEU A 96 34.82 -1.43 -18.82
N SER A 97 35.22 -0.22 -19.18
CA SER A 97 34.54 1.02 -18.76
C SER A 97 33.11 1.10 -19.33
N SER A 98 32.94 0.70 -20.59
CA SER A 98 31.64 0.60 -21.25
C SER A 98 30.76 -0.45 -20.56
N ALA A 99 31.29 -1.65 -20.32
CA ALA A 99 30.57 -2.72 -19.61
C ALA A 99 30.15 -2.30 -18.19
N THR A 100 31.03 -1.62 -17.45
CA THR A 100 30.76 -1.08 -16.12
C THR A 100 29.64 -0.04 -16.14
N THR A 101 29.64 0.84 -17.14
CA THR A 101 28.60 1.87 -17.31
C THR A 101 27.24 1.24 -17.59
N THR A 102 27.18 0.25 -18.49
CA THR A 102 25.96 -0.51 -18.79
C THR A 102 25.44 -1.24 -17.55
N HIS A 103 26.31 -1.91 -16.80
CA HIS A 103 25.94 -2.59 -15.57
C HIS A 103 25.40 -1.62 -14.51
N ARG A 104 26.03 -0.45 -14.35
CA ARG A 104 25.54 0.61 -13.46
C ARG A 104 24.16 1.11 -13.86
N SER A 105 23.90 1.29 -15.15
CA SER A 105 22.58 1.67 -15.64
C SER A 105 21.54 0.58 -15.37
N LEU A 106 21.90 -0.69 -15.52
CA LEU A 106 21.01 -1.81 -15.27
C LEU A 106 20.66 -1.92 -13.79
N LEU A 107 21.65 -1.81 -12.89
CA LEU A 107 21.41 -1.77 -11.44
C LEU A 107 20.51 -0.61 -11.02
N ALA A 108 20.70 0.57 -11.60
CA ALA A 108 19.85 1.73 -11.32
C ALA A 108 18.40 1.47 -11.75
N ARG A 109 18.20 0.81 -12.91
CA ARG A 109 16.86 0.43 -13.39
C ARG A 109 16.22 -0.61 -12.47
N GLU A 110 16.95 -1.66 -12.11
CA GLU A 110 16.47 -2.69 -11.19
C GLU A 110 16.11 -2.11 -9.81
N GLN A 111 16.87 -1.12 -9.33
CA GLN A 111 16.56 -0.45 -8.08
C GLN A 111 15.24 0.33 -8.18
N SER A 112 15.03 1.08 -9.27
CA SER A 112 13.76 1.77 -9.53
C SER A 112 12.59 0.78 -9.59
N GLU A 113 12.73 -0.32 -10.33
CA GLU A 113 11.70 -1.35 -10.45
C GLU A 113 11.37 -1.99 -9.08
N LYS A 114 12.38 -2.23 -8.23
CA LYS A 114 12.19 -2.72 -6.86
C LYS A 114 11.44 -1.71 -5.99
N GLU A 115 11.76 -0.44 -6.10
CA GLU A 115 11.08 0.62 -5.37
C GLU A 115 9.61 0.71 -5.79
N GLU A 116 9.32 0.69 -7.10
CA GLU A 116 7.96 0.65 -7.65
C GLU A 116 7.19 -0.58 -7.18
N MET A 117 7.77 -1.77 -7.27
CA MET A 117 7.15 -3.00 -6.78
C MET A 117 6.85 -2.90 -5.27
N ASN A 118 7.79 -2.40 -4.47
CA ASN A 118 7.58 -2.22 -3.03
C ASN A 118 6.46 -1.21 -2.73
N THR A 119 6.32 -0.14 -3.53
CA THR A 119 5.18 0.79 -3.39
C THR A 119 3.85 0.12 -3.72
N ALA A 120 3.81 -0.73 -4.74
CA ALA A 120 2.62 -1.50 -5.10
C ALA A 120 2.23 -2.50 -4.00
N ILE A 121 3.22 -3.21 -3.43
CA ILE A 121 2.99 -4.13 -2.30
C ILE A 121 2.39 -3.38 -1.12
N ARG A 122 2.98 -2.25 -0.71
CA ARG A 122 2.45 -1.43 0.41
C ARG A 122 1.03 -0.95 0.14
N SER A 123 0.72 -0.58 -1.10
CA SER A 123 -0.64 -0.19 -1.50
C SER A 123 -1.64 -1.34 -1.31
N LEU A 124 -1.28 -2.55 -1.77
CA LEU A 124 -2.10 -3.75 -1.59
C LEU A 124 -2.26 -4.15 -0.11
N GLU A 125 -1.20 -4.03 0.69
CA GLU A 125 -1.27 -4.28 2.12
C GLU A 125 -2.21 -3.30 2.82
N ASN A 126 -2.17 -2.02 2.44
CA ASN A 126 -3.06 -0.99 2.98
C ASN A 126 -4.53 -1.23 2.61
N THR A 127 -4.82 -1.61 1.36
CA THR A 127 -6.19 -1.95 0.96
C THR A 127 -6.67 -3.19 1.69
N HIS A 128 -5.84 -4.23 1.78
CA HIS A 128 -6.14 -5.45 2.54
C HIS A 128 -6.43 -5.16 4.03
N ALA A 129 -5.60 -4.35 4.68
CA ALA A 129 -5.80 -3.94 6.07
C ALA A 129 -7.10 -3.15 6.26
N THR A 130 -7.45 -2.28 5.30
CA THR A 130 -8.71 -1.52 5.31
C THR A 130 -9.91 -2.45 5.18
N HIS A 131 -9.86 -3.42 4.27
CA HIS A 131 -10.92 -4.42 4.11
C HIS A 131 -11.07 -5.32 5.34
N CYS A 132 -9.97 -5.74 5.96
CA CYS A 132 -10.02 -6.52 7.20
C CYS A 132 -10.68 -5.73 8.34
N LYS A 133 -10.31 -4.45 8.53
CA LYS A 133 -10.97 -3.57 9.52
C LYS A 133 -12.47 -3.40 9.24
N ALA A 134 -12.85 -3.22 7.97
CA ALA A 134 -14.26 -3.10 7.58
C ALA A 134 -15.03 -4.40 7.86
N ARG A 135 -14.47 -5.55 7.51
CA ARG A 135 -15.04 -6.87 7.80
C ARG A 135 -15.25 -7.07 9.30
N ASP A 136 -14.25 -6.74 10.11
CA ASP A 136 -14.31 -6.95 11.55
C ASP A 136 -15.33 -6.02 12.21
N ARG A 137 -15.45 -4.78 11.73
CA ARG A 137 -16.53 -3.85 12.12
C ARG A 137 -17.91 -4.39 11.75
N LEU A 138 -18.11 -4.91 10.54
CA LEU A 138 -19.40 -5.47 10.13
C LEU A 138 -19.75 -6.71 10.97
N LYS A 139 -18.79 -7.58 11.24
CA LYS A 139 -18.99 -8.73 12.12
C LYS A 139 -19.41 -8.32 13.53
N SER A 140 -18.78 -7.30 14.10
CA SER A 140 -19.16 -6.81 15.44
C SER A 140 -20.56 -6.19 15.44
N GLN A 141 -20.92 -5.43 14.39
CA GLN A 141 -22.26 -4.88 14.22
C GLN A 141 -23.31 -5.98 14.08
N ILE A 142 -23.07 -7.01 13.25
CA ILE A 142 -23.97 -8.15 13.11
C ILE A 142 -24.17 -8.86 14.46
N ALA A 143 -23.08 -9.13 15.19
CA ALA A 143 -23.15 -9.76 16.49
C ALA A 143 -23.93 -8.92 17.51
N GLN A 144 -23.77 -7.60 17.49
CA GLN A 144 -24.52 -6.68 18.35
C GLN A 144 -26.02 -6.69 18.00
N THR A 145 -26.36 -6.58 16.72
CA THR A 145 -27.75 -6.61 16.25
C THR A 145 -28.42 -7.94 16.57
N GLN A 146 -27.71 -9.07 16.41
CA GLN A 146 -28.24 -10.38 16.76
C GLN A 146 -28.62 -10.46 18.24
N ARG A 147 -27.76 -9.99 19.15
CA ARG A 147 -28.08 -9.93 20.59
C ARG A 147 -29.31 -9.08 20.88
N GLN A 148 -29.47 -7.96 20.16
CA GLN A 148 -30.66 -7.11 20.33
C GLN A 148 -31.93 -7.80 19.85
N ILE A 149 -31.87 -8.52 18.73
CA ILE A 149 -32.99 -9.32 18.21
C ILE A 149 -33.35 -10.41 19.21
N ASP A 150 -32.37 -11.17 19.69
CA ASP A 150 -32.58 -12.27 20.64
C ASP A 150 -33.20 -11.76 21.95
N SER A 151 -32.71 -10.61 22.45
CA SER A 151 -33.27 -9.96 23.65
C SER A 151 -34.73 -9.54 23.45
N LYS A 152 -35.08 -8.94 22.31
CA LYS A 152 -36.46 -8.54 22.01
C LYS A 152 -37.37 -9.75 21.83
N LEU A 153 -36.91 -10.79 21.14
CA LEU A 153 -37.66 -12.02 20.96
C LEU A 153 -37.93 -12.71 22.30
N GLN A 154 -36.92 -12.75 23.19
CA GLN A 154 -37.10 -13.32 24.51
C GLN A 154 -38.09 -12.51 25.34
N ALA A 155 -37.97 -11.18 25.36
CA ALA A 155 -38.92 -10.31 26.06
C ALA A 155 -40.36 -10.49 25.55
N GLN A 156 -40.54 -10.64 24.23
CA GLN A 156 -41.85 -10.89 23.63
C GLN A 156 -42.41 -12.26 24.02
N ARG A 157 -41.57 -13.31 24.03
CA ARG A 157 -41.97 -14.65 24.50
C ARG A 157 -42.39 -14.63 25.96
N ASP A 158 -41.62 -13.96 26.82
CA ASP A 158 -41.92 -13.83 28.24
C ASP A 158 -43.21 -13.04 28.48
N TYR A 159 -43.45 -11.97 27.71
CA TYR A 159 -44.69 -11.21 27.76
C TYR A 159 -45.90 -12.05 27.33
N ASN A 160 -45.79 -12.76 26.20
CA ASN A 160 -46.85 -13.63 25.71
C ASN A 160 -47.15 -14.77 26.68
N ALA A 161 -46.14 -15.39 27.29
CA ALA A 161 -46.32 -16.44 28.28
C ALA A 161 -47.07 -15.94 29.53
N LYS A 162 -46.78 -14.71 29.98
CA LYS A 162 -47.52 -14.07 31.07
C LYS A 162 -48.97 -13.79 30.67
N LEU A 163 -49.19 -13.25 29.47
CA LEU A 163 -50.53 -12.96 28.96
C LEU A 163 -51.36 -14.24 28.81
N GLU A 164 -50.78 -15.31 28.29
CA GLU A 164 -51.43 -16.62 28.14
C GLU A 164 -51.74 -17.25 29.50
N SER A 165 -50.82 -17.15 30.46
CA SER A 165 -51.07 -17.62 31.83
C SER A 165 -52.21 -16.85 32.49
N GLN A 166 -52.31 -15.53 32.26
CA GLN A 166 -53.41 -14.73 32.76
C GLN A 166 -54.72 -15.08 32.04
N SER A 167 -54.74 -15.15 30.71
CA SER A 167 -55.97 -15.43 29.95
C SER A 167 -56.55 -16.82 30.28
N ARG A 168 -55.68 -17.82 30.53
CA ARG A 168 -56.10 -19.16 30.94
C ARG A 168 -56.84 -19.18 32.29
N LEU A 169 -56.53 -18.23 33.19
CA LEU A 169 -57.20 -18.10 34.49
C LEU A 169 -58.40 -17.15 34.43
N ASN A 170 -58.28 -16.04 33.70
CA ASN A 170 -59.31 -15.01 33.60
C ASN A 170 -60.65 -15.57 33.07
N GLY A 171 -60.63 -16.48 32.10
CA GLY A 171 -61.84 -17.10 31.55
C GLY A 171 -62.67 -17.87 32.60
N PRO A 172 -62.10 -18.90 33.25
CA PRO A 172 -62.79 -19.63 34.30
C PRO A 172 -63.09 -18.78 35.54
N GLU A 173 -62.24 -17.82 35.89
CA GLU A 173 -62.51 -16.87 36.99
C GLU A 173 -63.72 -15.99 36.67
N LEU A 174 -63.79 -15.42 35.47
CA LEU A 174 -64.93 -14.64 35.02
C LEU A 174 -66.21 -15.48 35.07
N ALA A 175 -66.18 -16.69 34.51
CA ALA A 175 -67.33 -17.60 34.54
C ALA A 175 -67.75 -17.97 35.98
N PHE A 176 -66.79 -18.18 36.88
CA PHE A 176 -67.06 -18.41 38.30
C PHE A 176 -67.78 -17.21 38.94
N TRP A 177 -67.28 -15.98 38.72
CA TRP A 177 -67.90 -14.78 39.28
C TRP A 177 -69.25 -14.46 38.67
N GLU A 178 -69.42 -14.65 37.36
CA GLU A 178 -70.69 -14.49 36.67
C GLU A 178 -71.74 -15.44 37.24
N THR A 179 -71.37 -16.70 37.50
CA THR A 179 -72.27 -17.70 38.09
C THR A 179 -72.54 -17.41 39.57
N TYR A 180 -71.51 -17.07 40.35
CA TYR A 180 -71.63 -16.88 41.81
C TYR A 180 -72.42 -15.62 42.19
N LEU A 181 -72.21 -14.52 41.46
CA LEU A 181 -72.92 -13.25 41.70
C LEU A 181 -74.21 -13.13 40.89
N GLY A 182 -74.36 -13.93 39.82
CA GLY A 182 -75.43 -13.76 38.85
C GLY A 182 -75.30 -12.46 38.06
N VAL A 183 -74.09 -11.97 37.81
CA VAL A 183 -73.85 -10.68 37.14
C VAL A 183 -72.86 -10.85 35.99
N ARG A 184 -73.24 -10.38 34.80
CA ARG A 184 -72.41 -10.34 33.60
C ARG A 184 -72.17 -8.89 33.17
N LEU A 185 -70.94 -8.56 32.79
CA LEU A 185 -70.57 -7.24 32.27
C LEU A 185 -70.38 -7.33 30.76
N GLU A 186 -71.18 -6.57 30.00
CA GLU A 186 -71.13 -6.52 28.55
C GLU A 186 -70.69 -5.11 28.08
N GLY A 187 -70.03 -5.02 26.93
CA GLY A 187 -69.78 -3.74 26.28
C GLY A 187 -71.07 -3.23 25.64
N ALA A 188 -71.48 -1.98 25.90
CA ALA A 188 -72.71 -1.40 25.37
C ALA A 188 -72.62 -0.95 23.88
N GLY A 189 -71.64 -1.48 23.12
CA GLY A 189 -71.37 -1.11 21.72
C GLY A 189 -70.80 0.30 21.50
N VAL A 190 -70.71 1.11 22.56
CA VAL A 190 -70.16 2.47 22.57
C VAL A 190 -68.96 2.51 23.53
N LEU A 191 -67.90 3.22 23.15
CA LEU A 191 -66.75 3.47 24.02
C LEU A 191 -67.20 4.14 25.33
N ASP A 192 -66.56 3.76 26.44
CA ASP A 192 -66.84 4.26 27.79
C ASP A 192 -68.26 4.00 28.31
N ARG A 193 -69.00 3.04 27.72
CA ARG A 193 -70.27 2.56 28.27
C ARG A 193 -70.26 1.05 28.51
N ILE A 194 -70.67 0.66 29.70
CA ILE A 194 -70.77 -0.75 30.09
C ILE A 194 -72.22 -1.09 30.40
N LYS A 195 -72.67 -2.27 29.98
CA LYS A 195 -73.97 -2.82 30.30
C LYS A 195 -73.81 -3.88 31.38
N VAL A 196 -74.38 -3.65 32.55
CA VAL A 196 -74.38 -4.58 33.68
C VAL A 196 -75.66 -5.40 33.61
N VAL A 197 -75.54 -6.73 33.48
CA VAL A 197 -76.66 -7.66 33.36
C VAL A 197 -76.73 -8.54 34.61
N PHE A 198 -77.85 -8.54 35.31
CA PHE A 198 -78.16 -9.40 36.44
C PHE A 198 -79.04 -10.55 35.97
N THR A 199 -78.58 -11.78 36.15
CA THR A 199 -79.35 -13.00 35.96
C THR A 199 -79.98 -13.38 37.28
N LEU A 200 -81.31 -13.26 37.37
CA LEU A 200 -82.05 -13.69 38.55
C LEU A 200 -82.47 -15.14 38.36
N GLU A 201 -81.87 -16.05 39.13
CA GLU A 201 -82.37 -17.41 39.23
C GLU A 201 -83.81 -17.38 39.74
N GLY A 202 -84.73 -17.93 38.95
CA GLY A 202 -86.15 -17.95 39.26
C GLY A 202 -86.39 -18.65 40.59
N GLY A 203 -86.67 -17.88 41.64
CA GLY A 203 -87.04 -18.37 42.95
C GLY A 203 -88.09 -19.48 42.86
N ARG A 204 -87.66 -20.68 43.29
CA ARG A 204 -88.40 -21.92 43.53
C ARG A 204 -89.90 -21.89 43.22
N ALA A 205 -90.25 -22.62 42.15
CA ALA A 205 -91.49 -23.34 41.90
C ALA A 205 -92.62 -23.18 42.92
N GLY A 206 -93.59 -22.34 42.57
CA GLY A 206 -94.95 -22.37 43.10
C GLY A 206 -95.94 -22.42 41.94
N GLY A 207 -96.30 -23.62 41.49
CA GLY A 207 -97.50 -23.86 40.68
C GLY A 207 -97.34 -23.75 39.16
N ASN A 208 -97.51 -24.90 38.51
CA ASN A 208 -97.79 -25.13 37.09
C ASN A 208 -96.63 -24.93 36.09
N GLY A 209 -96.25 -26.04 35.44
CA GLY A 209 -95.15 -26.12 34.50
C GLY A 209 -95.36 -25.24 33.26
N ALA A 210 -94.53 -24.19 33.15
CA ALA A 210 -94.14 -23.57 31.88
C ALA A 210 -93.03 -22.53 32.14
N GLY A 211 -91.77 -22.94 31.91
CA GLY A 211 -90.64 -22.04 31.68
C GLY A 211 -90.06 -21.36 32.92
N ALA A 212 -89.21 -22.06 33.67
CA ALA A 212 -88.17 -21.40 34.46
C ALA A 212 -87.11 -20.87 33.48
N GLY A 213 -87.41 -19.73 32.86
CA GLY A 213 -86.43 -18.99 32.06
C GLY A 213 -85.68 -18.03 32.98
N ASP A 214 -84.37 -17.99 32.83
CA ASP A 214 -83.52 -16.97 33.46
C ASP A 214 -84.06 -15.58 33.08
N ARG A 215 -84.37 -14.77 34.10
CA ARG A 215 -84.79 -13.38 33.90
C ARG A 215 -83.56 -12.51 34.01
N GLU A 216 -83.27 -11.77 32.95
CA GLU A 216 -82.14 -10.85 32.94
C GLU A 216 -82.64 -9.41 33.17
N VAL A 217 -82.07 -8.68 34.11
CA VAL A 217 -82.27 -7.23 34.26
C VAL A 217 -80.95 -6.56 33.94
N TRP A 218 -80.95 -5.48 33.16
CA TRP A 218 -79.72 -4.79 32.82
C TRP A 218 -79.83 -3.28 32.95
N PHE A 219 -78.70 -2.63 33.18
CA PHE A 219 -78.56 -1.19 33.05
C PHE A 219 -77.23 -0.83 32.41
N GLU A 220 -77.18 0.32 31.75
CA GLU A 220 -76.00 0.87 31.11
C GLU A 220 -75.41 1.99 31.96
N LEU A 221 -74.12 1.90 32.25
CA LEU A 221 -73.34 2.87 32.99
C LEU A 221 -72.39 3.62 32.06
N ASP A 222 -72.42 4.94 32.15
CA ASP A 222 -71.47 5.84 31.49
C ASP A 222 -70.24 6.02 32.37
N LEU A 223 -69.07 5.65 31.83
CA LEU A 223 -67.76 5.72 32.48
C LEU A 223 -66.94 6.93 32.02
N SER A 224 -67.49 7.80 31.15
CA SER A 224 -66.77 8.96 30.59
C SER A 224 -66.36 9.98 31.65
N HIS A 225 -67.05 9.99 32.79
CA HIS A 225 -66.80 10.88 33.92
C HIS A 225 -66.65 10.09 35.22
N ARG A 226 -66.02 10.71 36.23
CA ARG A 226 -65.82 10.11 37.55
C ARG A 226 -67.14 9.87 38.31
N ASP A 227 -68.14 10.70 38.00
CA ASP A 227 -69.50 10.55 38.48
C ASP A 227 -70.27 9.70 37.46
N TYR A 228 -70.52 8.44 37.82
CA TYR A 228 -71.11 7.47 36.93
C TYR A 228 -72.62 7.72 36.76
N GLU A 229 -73.08 7.85 35.52
CA GLU A 229 -74.50 8.05 35.19
C GLU A 229 -75.12 6.81 34.56
N VAL A 230 -76.36 6.48 34.93
CA VAL A 230 -77.12 5.41 34.29
C VAL A 230 -77.79 5.97 33.03
N ARG A 231 -77.45 5.44 31.86
CA ARG A 231 -77.94 5.92 30.56
C ARG A 231 -79.12 5.11 30.01
N GLY A 232 -79.29 3.87 30.45
CA GLY A 232 -80.35 2.98 30.01
C GLY A 232 -80.59 1.85 31.00
N MET A 233 -81.80 1.29 31.03
CA MET A 233 -82.16 0.11 31.82
C MET A 233 -83.22 -0.72 31.11
N GLY A 234 -83.24 -2.03 31.32
CA GLY A 234 -84.21 -2.94 30.72
C GLY A 234 -84.31 -4.27 31.45
N ARG A 235 -85.35 -5.06 31.15
CA ARG A 235 -85.52 -6.42 31.67
C ARG A 235 -85.95 -7.35 30.55
N SER A 236 -85.25 -8.47 30.41
CA SER A 236 -85.64 -9.59 29.56
C SER A 236 -86.46 -10.59 30.39
N GLY A 237 -87.76 -10.68 30.07
CA GLY A 237 -88.70 -11.58 30.75
C GLY A 237 -90.13 -11.04 30.75
N ARG A 238 -90.90 -11.44 29.73
CA ARG A 238 -92.34 -11.18 29.48
C ARG A 238 -92.78 -9.71 29.57
N ASP A 239 -92.69 -9.00 28.45
CA ASP A 239 -93.82 -8.38 27.73
C ASP A 239 -93.28 -7.64 26.49
N GLU A 240 -93.16 -8.34 25.36
CA GLU A 240 -93.33 -7.71 24.05
C GLU A 240 -94.72 -8.12 23.56
N GLY A 241 -95.71 -7.33 23.98
CA GLY A 241 -97.12 -7.55 23.69
C GLY A 241 -97.83 -6.22 23.51
N HIS A 242 -98.05 -5.87 22.25
CA HIS A 242 -99.18 -5.06 21.78
C HIS A 242 -99.14 -3.53 22.00
N ALA A 243 -98.75 -2.82 20.94
CA ALA A 243 -99.44 -1.60 20.53
C ALA A 243 -99.46 -1.56 18.99
N GLY A 244 -100.41 -2.28 18.40
CA GLY A 244 -100.86 -2.02 17.03
C GLY A 244 -101.95 -0.96 17.04
N GLY A 245 -102.12 -0.27 15.91
CA GLY A 245 -103.34 0.48 15.61
C GLY A 245 -103.05 1.85 15.02
N GLY A 246 -103.29 1.97 13.71
CA GLY A 246 -103.01 3.17 12.92
C GLY A 246 -104.04 4.29 13.03
N GLU A 247 -103.65 5.43 12.47
CA GLU A 247 -104.42 6.49 11.83
C GLU A 247 -103.35 7.33 11.08
N GLY A 248 -103.37 7.61 9.78
CA GLY A 248 -104.49 7.69 8.86
C GLY A 248 -105.01 9.12 8.74
N ALA A 249 -104.22 10.08 8.22
CA ALA A 249 -104.73 11.29 7.55
C ALA A 249 -103.61 12.15 6.96
N GLY A 250 -103.77 12.51 5.67
CA GLY A 250 -103.33 13.80 5.10
C GLY A 250 -101.92 13.87 4.55
#